data_AF-A0A368GT55-F1
#
_entry.id   AF-A0A368GT55-F1
#
_cell.length_a   1.000
_cell.length_b   1.000
_cell.length_c   1.000
_cell.angle_alpha   90.00
_cell.angle_beta   90.00
_cell.angle_gamma   90.00
#
_symmetry.space_group_name_H-M   'P 1'
#
loop_
_entity.id
_entity.type
_entity.pdbx_description
1 polymer ?
#
loop_
_entity_poly.entity_id
_entity_poly.type
_entity_poly.pdbx_seq_one_letter_code
_entity_poly.pdbx_strand_id
1 'polypeptide(L)'
;MTPTTPKTKPILFLVIHKQPRDRILIKINGRGCESNVGRVGGQQLLNLGKGCHTFDNMVHELGHSLGLLHTMKTRSGGFHNWD
;
A
#
# COMPACT_ATOMS: atom_id res chain seq x y z
N MET A 1 -33.27 12.46 -9.20
CA MET A 1 -31.88 12.40 -8.69
C MET A 1 -31.11 11.46 -9.59
N THR A 2 -30.21 11.97 -10.43
CA THR A 2 -29.38 11.13 -11.29
C THR A 2 -28.25 10.53 -10.44
N PRO A 3 -28.01 9.21 -10.49
CA PRO A 3 -26.86 8.62 -9.83
C PRO A 3 -25.60 9.15 -10.53
N THR A 4 -24.82 9.97 -9.83
CA THR A 4 -23.47 10.32 -10.29
C THR A 4 -22.62 9.07 -10.20
N THR A 5 -22.28 8.48 -11.33
CA THR A 5 -21.25 7.43 -11.38
C THR A 5 -19.96 8.00 -10.77
N PRO A 6 -19.40 7.37 -9.73
CA PRO A 6 -18.13 7.82 -9.19
C PRO A 6 -17.09 7.71 -10.31
N LYS A 7 -16.45 8.84 -10.65
CA LYS A 7 -15.34 8.86 -11.61
C LYS A 7 -14.17 8.11 -10.98
N THR A 8 -14.12 6.79 -11.14
CA THR A 8 -12.96 5.99 -10.76
C THR A 8 -11.81 6.38 -11.67
N LYS A 9 -10.78 7.00 -11.10
CA LYS A 9 -9.52 7.19 -11.82
C LYS A 9 -8.80 5.84 -11.86
N PRO A 10 -8.35 5.37 -13.03
CA PRO A 10 -7.57 4.14 -13.10
C PRO A 10 -6.27 4.32 -12.31
N ILE A 11 -5.88 3.28 -11.57
CA ILE A 11 -4.56 3.21 -10.94
C ILE A 11 -3.59 2.82 -12.04
N LEU A 12 -2.65 3.72 -12.35
CA LEU A 12 -1.58 3.47 -13.31
C LEU A 12 -0.25 3.45 -12.56
N PHE A 13 0.39 2.29 -12.51
CA PHE A 13 1.76 2.16 -12.02
C PHE A 13 2.74 2.47 -13.16
N LEU A 14 3.62 3.44 -12.93
CA LEU A 14 4.66 3.82 -13.87
C LEU A 14 6.02 3.48 -13.28
N VAL A 15 6.84 2.72 -14.01
CA VAL A 15 8.25 2.57 -13.68
C VAL A 15 8.97 3.86 -14.06
N ILE A 16 9.25 4.64 -13.03
CA ILE A 16 9.78 6.00 -13.13
C ILE A 16 11.29 5.95 -13.39
N HIS A 17 11.70 6.39 -14.58
CA HIS A 17 13.12 6.46 -14.97
C HIS A 17 13.82 7.72 -14.40
N LYS A 18 13.03 8.72 -13.99
CA LYS A 18 13.47 9.92 -13.27
C LYS A 18 12.83 9.89 -11.89
N GLN A 19 13.56 10.23 -10.83
CA GLN A 19 13.05 10.26 -9.45
C GLN A 19 12.01 11.38 -9.31
N PRO A 20 10.69 11.10 -9.28
CA PRO A 20 9.71 12.12 -9.00
C PRO A 20 9.76 12.49 -7.51
N ARG A 21 9.17 13.65 -7.18
CA ARG A 21 9.08 14.10 -5.80
C ARG A 21 8.37 13.06 -4.94
N ASP A 22 7.28 12.51 -5.46
CA ASP A 22 6.43 11.56 -4.77
C ASP A 22 6.58 10.18 -5.39
N ARG A 23 7.07 9.23 -4.59
CA ARG A 23 7.40 7.87 -5.05
C ARG A 23 7.36 6.87 -3.91
N ILE A 24 7.13 5.62 -4.28
CA ILE A 24 7.30 4.47 -3.39
C ILE A 24 8.72 3.92 -3.57
N LEU A 25 9.47 3.83 -2.48
CA LEU A 25 10.74 3.12 -2.44
C LEU A 25 10.51 1.72 -1.89
N ILE A 26 10.82 0.70 -2.69
CA ILE A 26 10.70 -0.71 -2.28
C ILE A 26 11.98 -1.11 -1.54
N LYS A 27 11.84 -1.57 -0.29
CA LYS A 27 12.94 -2.08 0.54
C LYS A 27 12.75 -3.56 0.83
N ILE A 28 13.68 -4.38 0.36
CA ILE A 28 13.56 -5.86 0.42
C ILE A 28 14.30 -6.52 1.60
N ASN A 29 15.09 -5.75 2.35
CA ASN A 29 15.98 -6.25 3.41
C ASN A 29 15.54 -5.82 4.82
N GLY A 30 14.29 -5.37 4.99
CA GLY A 30 13.74 -5.00 6.29
C GLY A 30 13.22 -6.17 7.11
N ARG A 31 12.66 -5.86 8.28
CA ARG A 31 11.83 -6.76 9.09
C ARG A 31 10.37 -6.36 8.90
N GLY A 32 9.44 -7.31 8.90
CA GLY A 32 7.99 -7.06 8.73
C GLY A 32 7.58 -6.68 7.31
N CYS A 33 6.27 -6.62 7.09
CA CYS A 33 5.65 -6.13 5.87
C CYS A 33 4.93 -4.84 6.24
N GLU A 34 5.30 -3.70 5.65
CA GLU A 34 4.71 -2.42 6.05
C GLU A 34 4.70 -1.38 4.92
N SER A 35 3.68 -0.52 4.96
CA SER A 35 3.45 0.54 3.99
C SER A 35 2.56 1.62 4.59
N ASN A 36 2.84 2.89 4.26
CA ASN A 36 1.97 3.98 4.66
C ASN A 36 0.62 3.91 3.92
N VAL A 37 -0.46 4.31 4.61
CA VAL A 37 -1.78 4.41 3.98
C VAL A 37 -1.87 5.66 3.09
N GLY A 38 -2.09 5.45 1.80
CA GLY A 38 -2.25 6.51 0.82
C GLY A 38 -0.96 7.27 0.48
N ARG A 39 -1.11 8.39 -0.22
CA ARG A 39 -0.01 9.28 -0.60
C ARG A 39 0.35 10.19 0.57
N VAL A 40 1.50 9.94 1.20
CA VAL A 40 2.05 10.81 2.27
C VAL A 40 2.72 12.06 1.68
N GLY A 41 3.25 11.94 0.46
CA GLY A 41 4.08 12.96 -0.19
C GLY A 41 5.57 12.70 0.04
N GLY A 42 6.40 13.11 -0.91
CA GLY A 42 7.82 12.76 -0.89
C GLY A 42 8.07 11.26 -1.15
N GLN A 43 9.22 10.78 -0.68
CA GLN A 43 9.53 9.35 -0.73
C GLN A 43 8.84 8.62 0.43
N GLN A 44 7.98 7.65 0.13
CA GLN A 44 7.40 6.74 1.13
C GLN A 44 7.97 5.33 0.96
N LEU A 45 8.09 4.62 2.07
CA LEU A 45 8.67 3.27 2.09
C LEU A 45 7.57 2.22 1.91
N LEU A 46 7.84 1.24 1.06
CA LEU A 46 7.13 -0.03 1.03
C LEU A 46 8.15 -1.11 1.40
N ASN A 47 8.03 -1.63 2.61
CA ASN A 47 8.97 -2.59 3.16
C ASN A 47 8.44 -4.00 2.94
N LEU A 48 9.20 -4.79 2.19
CA LEU A 48 8.95 -6.19 1.95
C LEU A 48 10.10 -6.96 2.60
N GLY A 49 10.02 -7.12 3.92
CA GLY A 49 11.02 -7.87 4.67
C GLY A 49 11.06 -9.35 4.29
N LYS A 50 11.93 -10.11 4.97
CA LYS A 50 12.02 -11.56 4.77
C LYS A 50 10.66 -12.21 5.05
N GLY A 51 10.12 -12.93 4.06
CA GLY A 51 8.80 -13.57 4.15
C GLY A 51 7.66 -12.78 3.50
N CYS A 52 7.88 -11.51 3.13
CA CYS A 52 6.87 -10.66 2.47
C CYS A 52 6.97 -10.67 0.94
N HIS A 53 7.79 -11.55 0.36
CA HIS A 53 8.07 -11.60 -1.09
C HIS A 53 7.05 -12.43 -1.87
N THR A 54 5.93 -12.74 -1.25
CA THR A 54 4.79 -13.41 -1.87
C THR A 54 3.86 -12.38 -2.51
N PHE A 55 3.10 -12.80 -3.51
CA PHE A 55 2.22 -11.91 -4.27
C PHE A 55 1.15 -11.25 -3.39
N ASP A 56 0.59 -12.00 -2.44
CA ASP A 56 -0.43 -11.54 -1.49
C ASP A 56 0.10 -10.44 -0.56
N ASN A 57 1.28 -10.63 0.05
CA ASN A 57 1.90 -9.61 0.89
C ASN A 57 2.25 -8.35 0.09
N MET A 58 2.78 -8.50 -1.13
CA MET A 58 3.07 -7.33 -1.99
C MET A 58 1.81 -6.53 -2.33
N VAL A 59 0.72 -7.21 -2.69
CA VAL A 59 -0.55 -6.54 -3.02
C VAL A 59 -1.20 -5.93 -1.78
N HIS A 60 -1.05 -6.54 -0.60
CA HIS A 60 -1.51 -5.99 0.67
C HIS A 60 -0.86 -4.63 0.96
N GLU A 61 0.49 -4.59 0.94
CA GLU A 61 1.25 -3.36 1.19
C GLU A 61 1.05 -2.29 0.12
N LEU A 62 0.92 -2.71 -1.14
CA LEU A 62 0.59 -1.81 -2.23
C LEU A 62 -0.83 -1.24 -2.07
N GLY A 63 -1.77 -2.06 -1.61
CA GLY A 63 -3.12 -1.66 -1.24
C GLY A 63 -3.11 -0.55 -0.19
N HIS A 64 -2.30 -0.69 0.86
CA HIS A 64 -2.08 0.39 1.83
C HIS A 64 -1.57 1.66 1.17
N SER A 65 -0.53 1.59 0.34
CA SER A 65 -0.01 2.76 -0.39
C SER A 65 -1.05 3.44 -1.31
N LEU A 66 -2.03 2.69 -1.81
CA LEU A 66 -3.16 3.23 -2.59
C LEU A 66 -4.25 3.87 -1.72
N GLY A 67 -4.21 3.68 -0.40
CA GLY A 67 -5.17 4.21 0.57
C GLY A 67 -6.18 3.18 1.07
N LEU A 68 -5.99 1.89 0.79
CA LEU A 68 -6.85 0.84 1.30
C LEU A 68 -6.55 0.56 2.77
N LEU A 69 -7.62 0.35 3.54
CA LEU A 69 -7.58 -0.02 4.94
C LEU A 69 -7.96 -1.49 5.07
N HIS A 70 -7.50 -2.15 6.14
CA HIS A 70 -7.95 -3.51 6.46
C HIS A 70 -9.48 -3.58 6.50
N THR A 71 -10.05 -4.58 5.84
CA THR A 71 -11.51 -4.78 5.75
C THR A 71 -12.16 -4.96 7.14
N MET A 72 -11.43 -5.52 8.11
CA MET A 72 -11.84 -5.54 9.52
C MET A 72 -11.10 -4.47 10.31
N LYS A 73 -11.64 -3.25 10.33
CA LYS A 73 -11.29 -2.20 11.31
C LYS A 73 -12.34 -2.13 12.43
N THR A 74 -12.62 -3.24 13.11
CA THR A 74 -13.45 -3.24 14.31
C THR A 74 -12.57 -3.58 15.53
N ARG A 75 -12.48 -2.63 16.46
CA ARG A 75 -11.78 -2.79 17.74
C ARG A 75 -12.53 -3.82 18.60
N SER A 76 -12.25 -5.10 18.42
CA SER A 76 -12.63 -6.20 19.32
C SER A 76 -11.77 -7.43 19.01
N GLY A 77 -10.71 -7.60 19.81
CA GLY A 77 -10.00 -8.84 20.13
C GLY A 77 -9.85 -9.95 19.07
N GLY A 78 -8.62 -10.11 18.60
CA GLY A 78 -8.05 -11.43 18.29
C GLY A 78 -8.06 -11.85 16.82
N PHE A 79 -7.03 -11.45 16.07
CA PHE A 79 -6.32 -12.35 15.15
C PHE A 79 -4.99 -11.71 14.72
N HIS A 80 -4.00 -12.55 14.46
CA HIS A 80 -2.57 -12.22 14.47
C HIS A 80 -2.12 -11.19 13.42
N ASN A 81 -1.09 -10.45 13.84
CA ASN A 81 -0.24 -9.53 13.09
C ASN A 81 -0.08 -9.90 11.62
N TRP A 82 -0.55 -9.01 10.75
CA TRP A 82 -0.13 -8.91 9.35
C TRP A 82 0.61 -7.58 9.08
N ASP A 83 1.21 -7.00 10.13
CA ASP A 83 2.30 -6.01 10.05
C ASP A 83 3.61 -6.69 10.56
#